data_AF-A0A1I0KY79-F1
#
_entry.id   AF-A0A1I0KY79-F1
#
_cell.length_a   1.000
_cell.length_b   1.000
_cell.length_c   1.000
_cell.angle_alpha   90.00
_cell.angle_beta   90.00
_cell.angle_gamma   90.00
#
_symmetry.space_group_name_H-M   'P 1'
#
loop_
_entity.id
_entity.type
_entity.pdbx_description
1 polymer ?
#
loop_
_entity_poly.entity_id
_entity_poly.type
_entity_poly.pdbx_seq_one_letter_code
_entity_poly.pdbx_strand_id
1 'polypeptide(L)'
;MRRVLSSLVLSSLLGCGGELTSEALGTSDAALAAPVLASPPQATVDQAIAAPLGWFGVNASGERYCSNCNGQSILLAIASFKGNTGADARLLQQIRYVIGNNRDPFGNGGYMAQHERMMTGMFAIAKSTPRVWNLLTAAEKTKVDLIMKATLVGSAYTTSDTSYLNGAVPTGIDGDTNLNRGWNPNYQEGMVGAMLVSTLYLGGRTATDTFLNGYQHAAFVSQLNAAGLTHLAAVFNTNVSNPASGAPSATKIQNAIKNYRYKGLALDQLFDIYVLLANNTFSTPVDCGLNNGAGVLLSTGERSGYLTAGCAELPNKGKVGQLKEFRSNDANGERSATFYAYDGFKPDLINHAVLMAYGAMPAGATTTAVVNRIAVGATDLFFKVGKGYRNYAKGKDYGLYQLPANGIGNGFEYNRPLWEKVIAPAHGL
;
A
#
# COMPACT_ATOMS: atom_id res chain seq x y z
N MET A 1 32.04 13.97 -50.68
CA MET A 1 33.09 13.17 -51.35
C MET A 1 33.48 12.01 -50.44
N ARG A 2 33.41 10.78 -50.98
CA ARG A 2 34.05 9.48 -50.61
C ARG A 2 34.21 9.15 -49.10
N ARG A 3 33.40 8.25 -48.49
CA ARG A 3 33.48 6.75 -48.47
C ARG A 3 34.88 6.19 -48.25
N VAL A 4 35.07 5.42 -47.16
CA VAL A 4 35.64 4.05 -47.15
C VAL A 4 35.06 3.25 -45.96
N LEU A 5 34.50 2.07 -46.26
CA LEU A 5 34.13 0.96 -45.38
C LEU A 5 35.35 0.08 -45.07
N SER A 6 35.32 -0.71 -43.99
CA SER A 6 35.77 -2.12 -43.83
C SER A 6 36.04 -2.38 -42.33
N SER A 7 35.81 -3.53 -41.69
CA SER A 7 35.32 -4.85 -42.09
C SER A 7 35.09 -5.67 -40.81
N LEU A 8 34.12 -6.59 -40.86
CA LEU A 8 33.93 -7.69 -39.89
C LEU A 8 35.18 -8.59 -39.82
N VAL A 9 35.50 -9.08 -38.62
CA VAL A 9 36.20 -10.35 -38.44
C VAL A 9 35.45 -11.17 -37.38
N LEU A 10 34.82 -12.25 -37.85
CA LEU A 10 34.37 -13.38 -37.06
C LEU A 10 35.63 -14.17 -36.67
N SER A 11 35.78 -14.51 -35.39
CA SER A 11 36.78 -15.48 -34.93
C SER A 11 36.10 -16.49 -34.02
N SER A 12 36.00 -17.71 -34.57
CA SER A 12 35.63 -18.94 -33.90
C SER A 12 36.78 -19.42 -33.01
N LEU A 13 36.50 -19.71 -31.74
CA LEU A 13 37.35 -20.55 -30.90
C LEU A 13 36.49 -21.64 -30.26
N LEU A 14 36.71 -22.86 -30.75
CA LEU A 14 36.35 -24.12 -30.11
C LEU A 14 37.29 -24.39 -28.92
N GLY A 15 36.70 -24.94 -27.86
CA GLY A 15 37.37 -25.95 -27.03
C GLY A 15 38.02 -25.47 -25.74
N CYS A 16 37.34 -25.69 -24.62
CA CYS A 16 37.85 -26.47 -23.48
C CYS A 16 36.69 -26.75 -22.53
N GLY A 17 36.26 -28.02 -22.49
CA GLY A 17 35.22 -28.51 -21.60
C GLY A 17 35.70 -28.53 -20.16
N GLY A 18 34.95 -27.85 -19.30
CA GLY A 18 34.92 -28.12 -17.87
C GLY A 18 33.48 -28.52 -17.54
N GLU A 19 33.29 -29.77 -17.11
CA GLU A 19 32.03 -30.27 -16.59
C GLU A 19 31.63 -29.45 -15.36
N LEU A 20 30.67 -28.54 -15.54
CA LEU A 20 29.89 -27.99 -14.44
C LEU A 20 28.80 -29.00 -14.15
N THR A 21 29.00 -29.82 -13.12
CA THR A 21 27.94 -30.60 -12.49
C THR A 21 26.84 -29.64 -12.06
N SER A 22 25.74 -29.61 -12.80
CA SER A 22 24.51 -28.98 -12.36
C SER A 22 23.95 -29.81 -11.20
N GLU A 23 24.23 -29.39 -9.97
CA GLU A 23 23.35 -29.76 -8.87
C GLU A 23 21.99 -29.12 -9.16
N ALA A 24 21.10 -29.94 -9.71
CA ALA A 24 19.70 -29.65 -9.82
C ALA A 24 19.14 -29.52 -8.40
N LEU A 25 19.03 -28.28 -7.91
CA LEU A 25 18.10 -27.93 -6.85
C LEU A 25 16.70 -28.12 -7.40
N GLY A 26 16.19 -29.35 -7.28
CA GLY A 26 14.80 -29.68 -7.46
C GLY A 26 13.96 -29.01 -6.38
N THR A 27 13.61 -27.75 -6.58
CA THR A 27 12.32 -27.24 -6.10
C THR A 27 11.39 -27.33 -7.28
N SER A 28 10.42 -28.24 -7.23
CA SER A 28 9.28 -28.12 -8.13
C SER A 28 8.68 -26.73 -7.87
N ASP A 29 8.80 -25.83 -8.85
CA ASP A 29 8.03 -24.59 -8.95
C ASP A 29 6.56 -24.95 -9.21
N ALA A 30 5.98 -25.73 -8.30
CA ALA A 30 4.57 -26.01 -8.30
C ALA A 30 3.88 -24.67 -8.08
N ALA A 31 3.10 -24.24 -9.07
CA ALA A 31 2.31 -23.04 -8.98
C ALA A 31 1.47 -23.08 -7.70
N LEU A 32 1.57 -22.03 -6.88
CA LEU A 32 0.73 -21.91 -5.70
C LEU A 32 -0.75 -21.98 -6.09
N ALA A 33 -1.54 -22.71 -5.29
CA ALA A 33 -2.99 -22.74 -5.44
C ALA A 33 -3.60 -21.35 -5.21
N ALA A 34 -4.85 -21.16 -5.65
CA ALA A 34 -5.58 -19.94 -5.35
C ALA A 34 -5.71 -19.79 -3.82
N PRO A 35 -5.24 -18.67 -3.24
CA PRO A 35 -5.05 -18.58 -1.81
C PRO A 35 -6.37 -18.33 -1.09
N VAL A 36 -6.57 -18.97 0.06
CA VAL A 36 -7.76 -18.78 0.92
C VAL A 36 -7.31 -18.22 2.26
N LEU A 37 -7.72 -16.99 2.58
CA LEU A 37 -7.39 -16.36 3.87
C LEU A 37 -7.71 -17.29 5.05
N ALA A 38 -6.76 -17.44 5.98
CA ALA A 38 -7.03 -18.04 7.28
C ALA A 38 -7.67 -17.02 8.24
N SER A 39 -8.26 -17.50 9.33
CA SER A 39 -8.75 -16.60 10.39
C SER A 39 -7.56 -16.07 11.21
N PRO A 40 -7.53 -14.77 11.60
CA PRO A 40 -6.52 -14.27 12.52
C PRO A 40 -6.57 -15.01 13.86
N PRO A 41 -5.43 -15.15 14.58
CA PRO A 41 -5.41 -15.73 15.91
C PRO A 41 -6.34 -14.99 16.87
N GLN A 42 -7.09 -15.72 17.70
CA GLN A 42 -8.08 -15.12 18.60
C GLN A 42 -7.46 -14.07 19.52
N ALA A 43 -6.26 -14.31 20.07
CA ALA A 43 -5.58 -13.32 20.92
C ALA A 43 -5.33 -11.98 20.20
N THR A 44 -5.03 -12.00 18.89
CA THR A 44 -4.87 -10.77 18.11
C THR A 44 -6.22 -10.12 17.80
N VAL A 45 -7.28 -10.92 17.61
CA VAL A 45 -8.66 -10.41 17.50
C VAL A 45 -9.08 -9.71 18.79
N ASP A 46 -8.80 -10.31 19.96
CA ASP A 46 -9.14 -9.73 21.27
C ASP A 46 -8.41 -8.41 21.51
N GLN A 47 -7.14 -8.32 21.10
CA GLN A 47 -6.38 -7.06 21.11
C GLN A 47 -7.02 -6.01 20.19
N ALA A 48 -7.42 -6.39 18.98
CA ALA A 48 -8.11 -5.49 18.06
C ALA A 48 -9.49 -5.04 18.57
N ILE A 49 -10.18 -5.90 19.35
CA ILE A 49 -11.42 -5.56 20.04
C ILE A 49 -11.18 -4.49 21.10
N ALA A 50 -10.13 -4.64 21.91
CA ALA A 50 -9.78 -3.71 22.97
C ALA A 50 -9.15 -2.39 22.48
N ALA A 51 -8.57 -2.37 21.28
CA ALA A 51 -7.89 -1.21 20.72
C ALA A 51 -8.85 -0.03 20.47
N PRO A 52 -8.42 1.24 20.59
CA PRO A 52 -9.26 2.40 20.24
C PRO A 52 -9.76 2.39 18.79
N LEU A 53 -10.92 3.03 18.55
CA LEU A 53 -11.48 3.19 17.21
C LEU A 53 -10.63 4.17 16.38
N GLY A 54 -10.41 3.83 15.12
CA GLY A 54 -9.70 4.69 14.17
C GLY A 54 -10.60 5.73 13.51
N TRP A 55 -10.03 6.90 13.22
CA TRP A 55 -10.72 8.04 12.61
C TRP A 55 -9.73 9.05 12.01
N PHE A 56 -10.22 9.92 11.13
CA PHE A 56 -9.44 10.95 10.47
C PHE A 56 -9.77 12.32 11.02
N GLY A 57 -8.77 13.18 11.16
CA GLY A 57 -8.93 14.52 11.70
C GLY A 57 -7.96 15.52 11.10
N VAL A 58 -8.25 16.80 11.36
CA VAL A 58 -7.42 17.94 10.98
C VAL A 58 -6.98 18.64 12.26
N ASN A 59 -5.69 18.95 12.39
CA ASN A 59 -5.17 19.65 13.57
C ASN A 59 -5.29 21.18 13.39
N ALA A 60 -4.85 21.94 14.39
CA ALA A 60 -4.96 23.40 14.38
C ALA A 60 -4.15 24.08 13.26
N SER A 61 -3.08 23.45 12.76
CA SER A 61 -2.29 23.94 11.63
C SER A 61 -2.88 23.53 10.26
N GLY A 62 -4.01 22.80 10.25
CA GLY A 62 -4.62 22.30 9.02
C GLY A 62 -4.02 20.97 8.52
N GLU A 63 -3.07 20.39 9.24
CA GLU A 63 -2.48 19.10 8.89
C GLU A 63 -3.48 17.97 9.14
N ARG A 64 -3.49 17.03 8.20
CA ARG A 64 -4.35 15.86 8.23
C ARG A 64 -3.65 14.73 8.95
N TYR A 65 -4.40 13.99 9.74
CA TYR A 65 -3.91 12.80 10.41
C TYR A 65 -4.97 11.70 10.41
N CYS A 66 -4.50 10.47 10.61
CA CYS A 66 -5.37 9.42 11.12
C CYS A 66 -4.93 9.03 12.53
N SER A 67 -5.89 8.99 13.44
CA SER A 67 -5.71 8.43 14.78
C SER A 67 -6.11 6.97 14.76
N ASN A 68 -5.28 6.11 15.37
CA ASN A 68 -5.49 4.67 15.45
C ASN A 68 -5.73 3.99 14.08
N CYS A 69 -5.05 4.41 13.01
CA CYS A 69 -5.05 3.68 11.72
C CYS A 69 -3.91 2.65 11.69
N ASN A 70 -3.99 1.62 12.54
CA ASN A 70 -2.87 0.72 12.80
C ASN A 70 -3.07 -0.72 12.30
N GLY A 71 -4.25 -1.06 11.79
CA GLY A 71 -4.55 -2.39 11.23
C GLY A 71 -5.57 -3.20 12.02
N GLN A 72 -6.00 -2.72 13.19
CA GLN A 72 -7.03 -3.39 13.98
C GLN A 72 -8.37 -3.49 13.23
N SER A 73 -8.74 -2.47 12.44
CA SER A 73 -9.98 -2.44 11.65
C SER A 73 -10.02 -3.53 10.58
N ILE A 74 -8.94 -3.67 9.80
CA ILE A 74 -8.84 -4.70 8.76
C ILE A 74 -8.74 -6.11 9.38
N LEU A 75 -8.08 -6.25 10.53
CA LEU A 75 -7.99 -7.53 11.23
C LEU A 75 -9.37 -8.02 11.69
N LEU A 76 -10.18 -7.12 12.27
CA LEU A 76 -11.57 -7.42 12.61
C LEU A 76 -12.38 -7.80 11.37
N ALA A 77 -12.21 -7.08 10.26
CA ALA A 77 -12.89 -7.40 9.00
C ALA A 77 -12.55 -8.81 8.49
N ILE A 78 -11.28 -9.20 8.53
CA ILE A 78 -10.82 -10.52 8.09
C ILE A 78 -11.32 -11.61 9.05
N ALA A 79 -11.24 -11.39 10.37
CA ALA A 79 -11.78 -12.33 11.35
C ALA A 79 -13.28 -12.57 11.12
N SER A 80 -14.05 -11.50 10.94
CA SER A 80 -15.46 -11.60 10.57
C SER A 80 -15.64 -12.33 9.23
N PHE A 81 -14.94 -11.94 8.17
CA PHE A 81 -15.03 -12.65 6.88
C PHE A 81 -14.78 -14.17 7.00
N LYS A 82 -13.88 -14.58 7.90
CA LYS A 82 -13.56 -15.99 8.17
C LYS A 82 -14.44 -16.68 9.21
N GLY A 83 -15.54 -16.05 9.63
CA GLY A 83 -16.57 -16.67 10.47
C GLY A 83 -16.42 -16.43 11.96
N ASN A 84 -15.45 -15.62 12.40
CA ASN A 84 -15.33 -15.23 13.80
C ASN A 84 -16.43 -14.20 14.15
N THR A 85 -17.47 -14.65 14.85
CA THR A 85 -18.60 -13.79 15.23
C THR A 85 -18.27 -12.85 16.41
N GLY A 86 -17.23 -13.15 17.20
CA GLY A 86 -16.76 -12.28 18.29
C GLY A 86 -16.24 -10.93 17.80
N ALA A 87 -15.75 -10.86 16.55
CA ALA A 87 -15.28 -9.61 15.93
C ALA A 87 -16.42 -8.71 15.40
N ASP A 88 -17.60 -9.27 15.12
CA ASP A 88 -18.65 -8.62 14.34
C ASP A 88 -19.16 -7.32 14.97
N ALA A 89 -19.41 -7.32 16.29
CA ALA A 89 -19.92 -6.15 17.00
C ALA A 89 -18.92 -4.99 16.99
N ARG A 90 -17.63 -5.29 17.20
CA ARG A 90 -16.57 -4.28 17.17
C ARG A 90 -16.35 -3.74 15.77
N LEU A 91 -16.35 -4.61 14.76
CA LEU A 91 -16.25 -4.21 13.36
C LEU A 91 -17.38 -3.24 12.98
N LEU A 92 -18.62 -3.56 13.35
CA LEU A 92 -19.78 -2.70 13.11
C LEU A 92 -19.63 -1.35 13.82
N GLN A 93 -19.13 -1.35 15.06
CA GLN A 93 -18.84 -0.12 15.80
C GLN A 93 -17.78 0.74 15.09
N GLN A 94 -16.70 0.14 14.58
CA GLN A 94 -15.66 0.84 13.83
C GLN A 94 -16.18 1.45 12.53
N ILE A 95 -17.00 0.71 11.76
CA ILE A 95 -17.63 1.22 10.53
C ILE A 95 -18.49 2.44 10.86
N ARG A 96 -19.40 2.32 11.83
CA ARG A 96 -20.29 3.42 12.25
C ARG A 96 -19.54 4.63 12.77
N TYR A 97 -18.43 4.40 13.46
CA TYR A 97 -17.62 5.47 14.03
C TYR A 97 -16.96 6.32 12.95
N VAL A 98 -16.33 5.71 11.95
CA VAL A 98 -15.59 6.42 10.90
C VAL A 98 -16.51 7.09 9.86
N ILE A 99 -17.72 6.57 9.64
CA ILE A 99 -18.74 7.21 8.78
C ILE A 99 -19.59 8.26 9.53
N GLY A 100 -19.29 8.49 10.81
CA GLY A 100 -19.83 9.58 11.59
C GLY A 100 -19.24 10.93 11.15
N ASN A 101 -19.88 12.02 11.57
CA ASN A 101 -19.49 13.37 11.16
C ASN A 101 -18.05 13.71 11.57
N ASN A 102 -17.31 14.36 10.67
CA ASN A 102 -15.92 14.82 10.87
C ASN A 102 -14.92 13.72 11.22
N ARG A 103 -15.15 12.49 10.74
CA ARG A 103 -14.24 11.34 10.94
C ARG A 103 -13.93 10.60 9.66
N ASP A 104 -14.54 11.02 8.56
CA ASP A 104 -14.37 10.43 7.24
C ASP A 104 -12.95 10.69 6.69
N PRO A 105 -12.44 9.80 5.82
CA PRO A 105 -11.21 10.00 5.06
C PRO A 105 -11.14 11.32 4.29
N PHE A 106 -9.98 11.63 3.70
CA PHE A 106 -9.78 12.84 2.91
C PHE A 106 -9.91 12.59 1.40
N GLY A 107 -9.54 11.40 0.93
CA GLY A 107 -9.73 11.00 -0.47
C GLY A 107 -9.02 11.91 -1.48
N ASN A 108 -7.94 12.60 -1.07
CA ASN A 108 -7.25 13.55 -1.94
C ASN A 108 -6.34 12.90 -2.99
N GLY A 109 -6.11 11.59 -2.87
CA GLY A 109 -5.23 10.84 -3.76
C GLY A 109 -3.74 11.05 -3.49
N GLY A 110 -3.34 11.57 -2.33
CA GLY A 110 -1.94 11.82 -1.97
C GLY A 110 -1.44 10.96 -0.82
N TYR A 111 -0.53 11.51 -0.01
CA TYR A 111 0.11 10.83 1.12
C TYR A 111 -0.88 10.14 2.08
N MET A 112 -2.04 10.76 2.33
CA MET A 112 -3.05 10.21 3.26
C MET A 112 -3.63 8.88 2.79
N ALA A 113 -3.57 8.56 1.50
CA ALA A 113 -4.15 7.35 0.93
C ALA A 113 -3.65 6.07 1.60
N GLN A 114 -2.39 6.05 2.08
CA GLN A 114 -1.83 4.90 2.81
C GLN A 114 -2.53 4.65 4.15
N HIS A 115 -2.91 5.71 4.88
CA HIS A 115 -3.61 5.61 6.15
C HIS A 115 -5.07 5.22 5.92
N GLU A 116 -5.67 5.73 4.84
CA GLU A 116 -7.04 5.40 4.41
C GLU A 116 -7.20 3.93 4.03
N ARG A 117 -6.12 3.23 3.66
CA ARG A 117 -6.16 1.79 3.34
C ARG A 117 -6.69 0.95 4.51
N MET A 118 -6.39 1.32 5.76
CA MET A 118 -6.87 0.58 6.94
C MET A 118 -8.41 0.53 7.02
N MET A 119 -9.08 1.58 6.55
CA MET A 119 -10.53 1.70 6.61
C MET A 119 -11.21 1.26 5.31
N THR A 120 -10.64 1.62 4.17
CA THR A 120 -11.19 1.23 2.87
C THR A 120 -11.02 -0.27 2.59
N GLY A 121 -9.91 -0.88 3.03
CA GLY A 121 -9.76 -2.33 3.03
C GLY A 121 -10.76 -3.02 3.96
N MET A 122 -10.99 -2.45 5.16
CA MET A 122 -12.02 -2.93 6.09
C MET A 122 -13.40 -2.89 5.43
N PHE A 123 -13.78 -1.81 4.77
CA PHE A 123 -15.06 -1.71 4.07
C PHE A 123 -15.21 -2.75 2.95
N ALA A 124 -14.16 -2.96 2.15
CA ALA A 124 -14.15 -3.99 1.11
C ALA A 124 -14.43 -5.39 1.67
N ILE A 125 -13.73 -5.79 2.72
CA ILE A 125 -13.90 -7.13 3.30
C ILE A 125 -15.23 -7.24 4.07
N ALA A 126 -15.64 -6.19 4.79
CA ALA A 126 -16.91 -6.18 5.51
C ALA A 126 -18.11 -6.33 4.56
N LYS A 127 -18.08 -5.71 3.37
CA LYS A 127 -19.12 -5.85 2.35
C LYS A 127 -19.30 -7.29 1.87
N SER A 128 -18.22 -8.08 1.85
CA SER A 128 -18.22 -9.52 1.54
C SER A 128 -18.65 -10.40 2.72
N THR A 129 -19.10 -9.80 3.84
CA THR A 129 -19.54 -10.51 5.05
C THR A 129 -21.01 -10.17 5.35
N PRO A 130 -21.99 -10.88 4.73
CA PRO A 130 -23.41 -10.50 4.80
C PRO A 130 -23.95 -10.31 6.22
N ARG A 131 -23.53 -11.14 7.18
CA ARG A 131 -23.99 -11.05 8.57
C ARG A 131 -23.56 -9.77 9.30
N VAL A 132 -22.50 -9.10 8.83
CA VAL A 132 -22.09 -7.77 9.34
C VAL A 132 -22.69 -6.69 8.45
N TRP A 133 -22.50 -6.80 7.13
CA TRP A 133 -22.92 -5.77 6.19
C TRP A 133 -24.43 -5.51 6.18
N ASN A 134 -25.25 -6.55 6.38
CA ASN A 134 -26.70 -6.43 6.41
C ASN A 134 -27.23 -5.74 7.68
N LEU A 135 -26.40 -5.57 8.71
CA LEU A 135 -26.74 -4.80 9.92
C LEU A 135 -26.57 -3.28 9.72
N LEU A 136 -25.94 -2.86 8.63
CA LEU A 136 -25.88 -1.44 8.24
C LEU A 136 -27.18 -1.04 7.55
N THR A 137 -27.68 0.13 7.92
CA THR A 137 -28.78 0.82 7.27
C THR A 137 -28.40 1.22 5.83
N ALA A 138 -29.41 1.52 5.00
CA ALA A 138 -29.19 2.04 3.66
C ALA A 138 -28.36 3.34 3.66
N ALA A 139 -28.61 4.25 4.61
CA ALA A 139 -27.85 5.50 4.73
C ALA A 139 -26.39 5.25 5.09
N GLU A 140 -26.11 4.33 6.02
CA GLU A 140 -24.73 3.95 6.38
C GLU A 140 -23.99 3.33 5.19
N LYS A 141 -24.65 2.43 4.43
CA LYS A 141 -24.08 1.85 3.21
C LYS A 141 -23.78 2.93 2.16
N THR A 142 -24.68 3.88 1.96
CA THR A 142 -24.46 5.02 1.05
C THR A 142 -23.23 5.85 1.46
N LYS A 143 -23.02 6.09 2.76
CA LYS A 143 -21.82 6.80 3.23
C LYS A 143 -20.54 6.03 2.91
N VAL A 144 -20.54 4.72 3.15
CA VAL A 144 -19.38 3.86 2.80
C VAL A 144 -19.13 3.88 1.29
N ASP A 145 -20.18 3.75 0.47
CA ASP A 145 -20.06 3.84 -0.99
C ASP A 145 -19.44 5.16 -1.45
N LEU A 146 -19.87 6.28 -0.86
CA LEU A 146 -19.33 7.61 -1.16
C LEU A 146 -17.85 7.74 -0.76
N ILE A 147 -17.45 7.20 0.39
CA ILE A 147 -16.04 7.16 0.81
C ILE A 147 -15.20 6.32 -0.18
N MET A 148 -15.68 5.14 -0.55
CA MET A 148 -14.98 4.26 -1.50
C MET A 148 -14.83 4.92 -2.87
N LYS A 149 -15.87 5.61 -3.34
CA LYS A 149 -15.86 6.40 -4.59
C LYS A 149 -14.96 7.62 -4.52
N ALA A 150 -14.93 8.35 -3.41
CA ALA A 150 -14.09 9.54 -3.25
C ALA A 150 -12.60 9.16 -3.25
N THR A 151 -12.23 8.13 -2.47
CA THR A 151 -10.85 7.62 -2.44
C THR A 151 -10.41 7.06 -3.80
N LEU A 152 -11.33 6.46 -4.56
CA LEU A 152 -11.12 6.05 -5.94
C LEU A 152 -10.87 7.25 -6.87
N VAL A 153 -11.72 8.29 -6.85
CA VAL A 153 -11.57 9.46 -7.73
C VAL A 153 -10.26 10.19 -7.47
N GLY A 154 -9.94 10.45 -6.20
CA GLY A 154 -8.69 11.12 -5.84
C GLY A 154 -7.48 10.34 -6.34
N SER A 155 -7.47 9.04 -6.10
CA SER A 155 -6.35 8.19 -6.52
C SER A 155 -6.30 7.97 -8.02
N ALA A 156 -7.43 7.89 -8.71
CA ALA A 156 -7.50 7.82 -10.16
C ALA A 156 -6.88 9.08 -10.77
N TYR A 157 -7.21 10.25 -10.22
CA TYR A 157 -6.67 11.52 -10.66
C TYR A 157 -5.15 11.58 -10.44
N THR A 158 -4.62 11.18 -9.29
CA THR A 158 -3.18 11.30 -9.00
C THR A 158 -2.32 10.18 -9.58
N THR A 159 -2.92 9.15 -10.17
CA THR A 159 -2.16 7.98 -10.69
C THR A 159 -2.42 7.67 -12.17
N SER A 160 -3.50 8.17 -12.78
CA SER A 160 -3.82 7.88 -14.19
C SER A 160 -2.71 8.32 -15.15
N ASP A 161 -2.55 7.60 -16.26
CA ASP A 161 -1.65 8.03 -17.34
C ASP A 161 -2.04 9.38 -17.91
N THR A 162 -3.35 9.66 -18.01
CA THR A 162 -3.88 10.93 -18.50
C THR A 162 -3.39 12.12 -17.67
N SER A 163 -3.30 11.98 -16.35
CA SER A 163 -2.78 13.04 -15.47
C SER A 163 -1.29 13.32 -15.63
N TYR A 164 -0.53 12.39 -16.21
CA TYR A 164 0.92 12.48 -16.41
C TYR A 164 1.31 12.68 -17.89
N LEU A 165 0.33 12.96 -18.76
CA LEU A 165 0.62 13.29 -20.15
C LEU A 165 1.60 14.46 -20.25
N ASN A 166 2.51 14.38 -21.23
CA ASN A 166 3.54 15.38 -21.49
C ASN A 166 4.47 15.66 -20.29
N GLY A 167 4.66 14.69 -19.39
CA GLY A 167 5.56 14.81 -18.25
C GLY A 167 4.96 15.62 -17.08
N ALA A 168 3.65 15.87 -17.09
CA ALA A 168 2.99 16.55 -15.98
C ALA A 168 3.08 15.74 -14.67
N VAL A 169 3.05 16.45 -13.55
CA VAL A 169 2.86 15.87 -12.21
C VAL A 169 1.59 16.50 -11.64
N PRO A 170 0.51 15.72 -11.42
CA PRO A 170 -0.71 16.26 -10.87
C PRO A 170 -0.51 16.66 -9.41
N THR A 171 -1.25 17.69 -8.98
CA THR A 171 -1.50 17.94 -7.55
C THR A 171 -2.51 16.94 -6.99
N GLY A 172 -2.74 16.96 -5.68
CA GLY A 172 -3.87 16.31 -5.05
C GLY A 172 -5.17 17.01 -5.42
N ILE A 173 -6.32 16.38 -5.14
CA ILE A 173 -7.63 17.01 -5.36
C ILE A 173 -7.77 18.34 -4.57
N ASP A 174 -7.03 18.46 -3.48
CA ASP A 174 -6.92 19.63 -2.61
C ASP A 174 -5.77 20.59 -2.96
N GLY A 175 -5.00 20.31 -4.02
CA GLY A 175 -3.85 21.12 -4.41
C GLY A 175 -2.51 20.71 -3.78
N ASP A 176 -2.46 19.64 -2.98
CA ASP A 176 -1.20 19.13 -2.42
C ASP A 176 -0.19 18.81 -3.53
N THR A 177 1.03 19.31 -3.40
CA THR A 177 2.12 19.11 -4.37
C THR A 177 3.10 18.03 -3.94
N ASN A 178 3.02 17.56 -2.70
CA ASN A 178 3.91 16.55 -2.15
C ASN A 178 3.42 15.14 -2.47
N LEU A 179 3.26 14.83 -3.76
CA LEU A 179 2.91 13.51 -4.24
C LEU A 179 3.43 13.24 -5.65
N ASN A 180 3.67 11.95 -5.96
CA ASN A 180 3.91 11.46 -7.31
C ASN A 180 3.71 9.94 -7.36
N ARG A 181 3.11 9.44 -8.44
CA ARG A 181 2.87 8.00 -8.65
C ARG A 181 4.14 7.17 -8.86
N GLY A 182 5.29 7.81 -9.01
CA GLY A 182 6.61 7.22 -9.16
C GLY A 182 7.50 7.30 -7.92
N TRP A 183 7.04 7.93 -6.84
CA TRP A 183 7.79 8.07 -5.58
C TRP A 183 7.86 6.77 -4.76
N ASN A 184 8.30 6.86 -3.52
CA ASN A 184 8.56 5.70 -2.70
C ASN A 184 7.27 4.93 -2.34
N PRO A 185 7.39 3.64 -1.94
CA PRO A 185 6.24 2.76 -1.69
C PRO A 185 5.18 3.33 -0.74
N ASN A 186 5.58 4.08 0.28
CA ASN A 186 4.63 4.70 1.22
C ASN A 186 3.60 5.64 0.55
N TYR A 187 3.92 6.19 -0.63
CA TYR A 187 2.95 6.90 -1.47
C TYR A 187 2.21 5.95 -2.42
N GLN A 188 2.96 5.17 -3.20
CA GLN A 188 2.40 4.36 -4.30
C GLN A 188 1.40 3.32 -3.80
N GLU A 189 1.71 2.63 -2.70
CA GLU A 189 0.85 1.57 -2.15
C GLU A 189 -0.49 2.12 -1.66
N GLY A 190 -0.50 3.35 -1.12
CA GLY A 190 -1.72 4.03 -0.74
C GLY A 190 -2.58 4.43 -1.94
N MET A 191 -1.99 5.17 -2.88
CA MET A 191 -2.72 5.73 -4.03
C MET A 191 -3.17 4.64 -4.99
N VAL A 192 -2.26 3.78 -5.46
CA VAL A 192 -2.61 2.73 -6.42
C VAL A 192 -3.37 1.60 -5.73
N GLY A 193 -3.07 1.30 -4.46
CA GLY A 193 -3.89 0.39 -3.66
C GLY A 193 -5.35 0.82 -3.54
N ALA A 194 -5.63 2.13 -3.54
CA ALA A 194 -7.00 2.61 -3.63
C ALA A 194 -7.72 2.25 -4.91
N MET A 195 -7.02 2.22 -6.04
CA MET A 195 -7.58 1.74 -7.29
C MET A 195 -7.93 0.26 -7.19
N LEU A 196 -7.02 -0.57 -6.64
CA LEU A 196 -7.26 -2.00 -6.47
C LEU A 196 -8.48 -2.28 -5.57
N VAL A 197 -8.45 -1.74 -4.35
CA VAL A 197 -9.46 -2.00 -3.32
C VAL A 197 -10.82 -1.45 -3.72
N SER A 198 -10.90 -0.22 -4.24
CA SER A 198 -12.17 0.37 -4.63
C SER A 198 -12.76 -0.27 -5.89
N THR A 199 -11.93 -0.73 -6.84
CA THR A 199 -12.43 -1.47 -8.02
C THR A 199 -13.10 -2.76 -7.59
N LEU A 200 -12.47 -3.53 -6.70
CA LEU A 200 -13.06 -4.76 -6.15
C LEU A 200 -14.33 -4.48 -5.36
N TYR A 201 -14.32 -3.47 -4.49
CA TYR A 201 -15.50 -3.03 -3.73
C TYR A 201 -16.71 -2.70 -4.61
N LEU A 202 -16.49 -2.03 -5.74
CA LEU A 202 -17.55 -1.62 -6.66
C LEU A 202 -18.09 -2.78 -7.52
N GLY A 203 -17.46 -3.95 -7.48
CA GLY A 203 -17.86 -5.12 -8.27
C GLY A 203 -17.03 -5.32 -9.55
N GLY A 204 -15.80 -4.81 -9.58
CA GLY A 204 -14.85 -5.01 -10.66
C GLY A 204 -14.83 -3.91 -11.71
N ARG A 205 -14.18 -4.20 -12.84
CA ARG A 205 -13.87 -3.24 -13.91
C ARG A 205 -15.12 -2.50 -14.40
N THR A 206 -16.17 -3.21 -14.82
CA THR A 206 -17.32 -2.59 -15.50
C THR A 206 -18.01 -1.53 -14.64
N ALA A 207 -18.26 -1.83 -13.36
CA ALA A 207 -18.88 -0.88 -12.44
C ALA A 207 -17.98 0.34 -12.17
N THR A 208 -16.66 0.10 -12.11
CA THR A 208 -15.67 1.14 -11.86
C THR A 208 -15.48 2.05 -13.08
N ASP A 209 -15.32 1.49 -14.27
CA ASP A 209 -15.25 2.23 -15.53
C ASP A 209 -16.54 3.04 -15.74
N THR A 210 -17.71 2.45 -15.47
CA THR A 210 -19.00 3.17 -15.56
C THR A 210 -19.03 4.38 -14.64
N PHE A 211 -18.62 4.21 -13.38
CA PHE A 211 -18.58 5.30 -12.42
C PHE A 211 -17.58 6.39 -12.81
N LEU A 212 -16.33 6.03 -13.15
CA LEU A 212 -15.29 7.00 -13.52
C LEU A 212 -15.63 7.74 -14.81
N ASN A 213 -16.16 7.04 -15.82
CA ASN A 213 -16.53 7.63 -17.10
C ASN A 213 -17.74 8.56 -16.99
N GLY A 214 -18.68 8.24 -16.10
CA GLY A 214 -19.87 9.02 -15.81
C GLY A 214 -19.72 10.03 -14.68
N TYR A 215 -18.53 10.18 -14.08
CA TYR A 215 -18.32 11.02 -12.91
C TYR A 215 -18.66 12.50 -13.20
N GLN A 216 -19.46 13.10 -12.32
CA GLN A 216 -19.84 14.50 -12.36
C GLN A 216 -19.47 15.16 -11.03
N HIS A 217 -18.46 16.02 -11.05
CA HIS A 217 -17.82 16.53 -9.84
C HIS A 217 -18.78 17.31 -8.94
N ALA A 218 -19.56 18.25 -9.50
CA ALA A 218 -20.49 19.06 -8.73
C ALA A 218 -21.59 18.22 -8.06
N ALA A 219 -22.14 17.23 -8.78
CA ALA A 219 -23.13 16.31 -8.23
C ALA A 219 -22.53 15.44 -7.12
N PHE A 220 -21.29 14.98 -7.30
CA PHE A 220 -20.60 14.19 -6.28
C PHE A 220 -20.32 15.00 -5.01
N VAL A 221 -19.84 16.24 -5.12
CA VAL A 221 -19.66 17.14 -3.96
C VAL A 221 -20.99 17.37 -3.23
N SER A 222 -22.10 17.52 -3.95
CA SER A 222 -23.43 17.64 -3.34
C SER A 222 -23.82 16.37 -2.55
N GLN A 223 -23.54 15.18 -3.10
CA GLN A 223 -23.78 13.91 -2.40
C GLN A 223 -22.94 13.77 -1.12
N LEU A 224 -21.66 14.16 -1.16
CA LEU A 224 -20.78 14.13 0.02
C LEU A 224 -21.33 15.04 1.13
N ASN A 225 -21.74 16.27 0.79
CA ASN A 225 -22.34 17.21 1.72
C ASN A 225 -23.64 16.68 2.32
N ALA A 226 -24.55 16.17 1.48
CA ALA A 226 -25.82 15.60 1.93
C ALA A 226 -25.64 14.39 2.86
N ALA A 227 -24.56 13.63 2.67
CA ALA A 227 -24.19 12.50 3.52
C ALA A 227 -23.48 12.90 4.84
N GLY A 228 -23.12 14.18 5.01
CA GLY A 228 -22.36 14.66 6.17
C GLY A 228 -20.90 14.19 6.19
N LEU A 229 -20.33 13.87 5.03
CA LEU A 229 -18.92 13.48 4.85
C LEU A 229 -18.08 14.75 4.65
N THR A 230 -17.79 15.42 5.75
CA THR A 230 -17.31 16.81 5.76
C THR A 230 -15.87 16.95 5.31
N HIS A 231 -14.98 16.00 5.65
CA HIS A 231 -13.59 16.04 5.16
C HIS A 231 -13.53 15.80 3.66
N LEU A 232 -14.24 14.79 3.16
CA LEU A 232 -14.33 14.51 1.72
C LEU A 232 -14.94 15.69 0.97
N ALA A 233 -16.06 16.25 1.46
CA ALA A 233 -16.70 17.39 0.83
C ALA A 233 -15.77 18.61 0.77
N ALA A 234 -15.03 18.89 1.85
CA ALA A 234 -14.06 19.98 1.90
C ALA A 234 -12.93 19.78 0.87
N VAL A 235 -12.32 18.59 0.83
CA VAL A 235 -11.26 18.26 -0.13
C VAL A 235 -11.73 18.44 -1.56
N PHE A 236 -12.89 17.87 -1.92
CA PHE A 236 -13.39 17.91 -3.29
C PHE A 236 -13.88 19.31 -3.70
N ASN A 237 -14.19 20.19 -2.75
CA ASN A 237 -14.58 21.56 -3.03
C ASN A 237 -13.40 22.56 -3.04
N THR A 238 -12.17 22.11 -2.79
CA THR A 238 -11.01 22.99 -2.57
C THR A 238 -10.76 23.98 -3.71
N ASN A 239 -10.91 23.58 -4.98
CA ASN A 239 -10.71 24.48 -6.11
C ASN A 239 -11.71 25.66 -6.12
N VAL A 240 -12.91 25.46 -5.57
CA VAL A 240 -13.95 26.51 -5.44
C VAL A 240 -13.72 27.34 -4.18
N SER A 241 -13.50 26.70 -3.03
CA SER A 241 -13.37 27.40 -1.75
C SER A 241 -12.02 28.07 -1.55
N ASN A 242 -10.97 27.58 -2.21
CA ASN A 242 -9.63 28.15 -2.20
C ASN A 242 -8.96 28.03 -3.59
N PRO A 243 -9.32 28.90 -4.56
CA PRO A 243 -8.79 28.84 -5.92
C PRO A 243 -7.26 29.01 -6.02
N ALA A 244 -6.63 29.62 -5.01
CA ALA A 244 -5.17 29.82 -4.97
C ALA A 244 -4.38 28.58 -4.52
N SER A 245 -5.06 27.52 -4.06
CA SER A 245 -4.44 26.27 -3.57
C SER A 245 -3.69 25.47 -4.65
N GLY A 246 -3.98 25.70 -5.94
CA GLY A 246 -3.51 24.82 -7.03
C GLY A 246 -4.32 23.52 -7.17
N ALA A 247 -5.43 23.38 -6.45
CA ALA A 247 -6.38 22.29 -6.64
C ALA A 247 -6.90 22.25 -8.09
N PRO A 248 -7.05 21.08 -8.71
CA PRO A 248 -7.54 20.96 -10.08
C PRO A 248 -9.01 21.38 -10.22
N SER A 249 -9.37 21.90 -11.39
CA SER A 249 -10.77 22.16 -11.72
C SER A 249 -11.57 20.86 -11.88
N ALA A 250 -12.89 20.93 -11.69
CA ALA A 250 -13.81 19.83 -11.93
C ALA A 250 -13.61 19.16 -13.30
N THR A 251 -13.48 19.96 -14.36
CA THR A 251 -13.23 19.47 -15.72
C THR A 251 -11.91 18.72 -15.84
N LYS A 252 -10.85 19.20 -15.18
CA LYS A 252 -9.54 18.53 -15.19
C LYS A 252 -9.61 17.15 -14.51
N ILE A 253 -10.26 17.05 -13.35
CA ILE A 253 -10.48 15.78 -12.65
C ILE A 253 -11.28 14.83 -13.56
N GLN A 254 -12.43 15.27 -14.06
CA GLN A 254 -13.32 14.46 -14.89
C GLN A 254 -12.65 13.92 -16.17
N ASN A 255 -11.79 14.72 -16.81
CA ASN A 255 -11.09 14.28 -18.01
C ASN A 255 -9.96 13.30 -17.70
N ALA A 256 -9.27 13.49 -16.59
CA ALA A 256 -8.13 12.66 -16.20
C ALA A 256 -8.52 11.24 -15.79
N ILE A 257 -9.65 11.08 -15.09
CA ILE A 257 -10.05 9.77 -14.53
C ILE A 257 -10.79 8.86 -15.51
N LYS A 258 -11.24 9.40 -16.65
CA LYS A 258 -11.91 8.65 -17.73
C LYS A 258 -10.97 7.63 -18.34
N ASN A 259 -11.51 6.47 -18.70
CA ASN A 259 -10.77 5.36 -19.33
C ASN A 259 -9.46 5.04 -18.59
N TYR A 260 -9.54 4.94 -17.26
CA TYR A 260 -8.37 4.87 -16.39
C TYR A 260 -7.33 3.84 -16.88
N ARG A 261 -6.07 4.28 -16.90
CA ARG A 261 -4.90 3.44 -17.12
C ARG A 261 -3.80 3.81 -16.14
N TYR A 262 -3.08 2.81 -15.67
CA TYR A 262 -1.87 2.99 -14.85
C TYR A 262 -0.70 2.32 -15.56
N LYS A 263 0.23 3.11 -16.09
CA LYS A 263 1.38 2.62 -16.85
C LYS A 263 0.95 1.67 -17.99
N GLY A 264 -0.12 2.04 -18.68
CA GLY A 264 -0.72 1.26 -19.77
C GLY A 264 -1.68 0.16 -19.33
N LEU A 265 -1.73 -0.20 -18.04
CA LEU A 265 -2.59 -1.27 -17.53
C LEU A 265 -4.01 -0.78 -17.26
N ALA A 266 -5.00 -1.57 -17.69
CA ALA A 266 -6.42 -1.32 -17.47
C ALA A 266 -6.95 -1.94 -16.17
N LEU A 267 -8.19 -1.62 -15.79
CA LEU A 267 -8.82 -2.10 -14.56
C LEU A 267 -9.26 -3.58 -14.57
N ASP A 268 -9.11 -4.30 -15.68
CA ASP A 268 -9.19 -5.78 -15.71
C ASP A 268 -7.83 -6.44 -15.48
N GLN A 269 -6.76 -5.65 -15.47
CA GLN A 269 -5.40 -6.07 -15.18
C GLN A 269 -5.01 -5.70 -13.73
N LEU A 270 -5.97 -5.73 -12.79
CA LEU A 270 -5.72 -5.34 -11.38
C LEU A 270 -4.58 -6.13 -10.76
N PHE A 271 -4.49 -7.43 -11.06
CA PHE A 271 -3.41 -8.24 -10.53
C PHE A 271 -2.05 -7.84 -11.10
N ASP A 272 -1.97 -7.48 -12.39
CA ASP A 272 -0.73 -6.97 -12.98
C ASP A 272 -0.32 -5.61 -12.37
N ILE A 273 -1.31 -4.74 -12.08
CA ILE A 273 -1.08 -3.48 -11.36
C ILE A 273 -0.54 -3.76 -9.95
N TYR A 274 -1.11 -4.74 -9.24
CA TYR A 274 -0.62 -5.17 -7.93
C TYR A 274 0.81 -5.71 -8.00
N VAL A 275 1.12 -6.56 -8.99
CA VAL A 275 2.47 -7.10 -9.21
C VAL A 275 3.47 -5.98 -9.46
N LEU A 276 3.09 -4.93 -10.21
CA LEU A 276 3.94 -3.76 -10.42
C LEU A 276 4.25 -3.05 -9.10
N LEU A 277 3.24 -2.84 -8.25
CA LEU A 277 3.42 -2.24 -6.92
C LEU A 277 4.34 -3.08 -6.04
N ALA A 278 4.00 -4.35 -5.83
CA ALA A 278 4.77 -5.25 -4.98
C ALA A 278 6.23 -5.37 -5.48
N ASN A 279 6.45 -5.44 -6.78
CA ASN A 279 7.81 -5.49 -7.33
C ASN A 279 8.60 -4.20 -7.09
N ASN A 280 7.96 -3.03 -7.06
CA ASN A 280 8.62 -1.78 -6.67
C ASN A 280 8.86 -1.73 -5.16
N THR A 281 7.89 -2.16 -4.35
CA THR A 281 7.94 -2.13 -2.89
C THR A 281 9.00 -3.06 -2.33
N PHE A 282 9.13 -4.26 -2.89
CA PHE A 282 10.07 -5.31 -2.45
C PHE A 282 11.20 -5.50 -3.48
N SER A 283 11.82 -4.39 -3.91
CA SER A 283 12.73 -4.37 -5.06
C SER A 283 14.21 -4.55 -4.74
N THR A 284 14.63 -4.43 -3.47
CA THR A 284 16.05 -4.35 -3.14
C THR A 284 16.61 -5.69 -2.63
N PRO A 285 17.93 -5.94 -2.78
CA PRO A 285 18.58 -7.06 -2.12
C PRO A 285 18.59 -6.88 -0.60
N VAL A 286 18.36 -7.96 0.15
CA VAL A 286 18.46 -7.96 1.61
C VAL A 286 19.90 -7.73 2.05
N ASP A 287 20.11 -6.70 2.87
CA ASP A 287 21.38 -6.34 3.48
C ASP A 287 21.21 -5.78 4.91
N CYS A 288 22.35 -5.51 5.55
CA CYS A 288 22.40 -4.97 6.90
C CYS A 288 22.25 -3.45 6.98
N GLY A 289 21.96 -2.78 5.85
CA GLY A 289 21.85 -1.33 5.74
C GLY A 289 22.91 -0.68 4.87
N LEU A 290 22.93 0.65 4.86
CA LEU A 290 23.76 1.48 3.99
C LEU A 290 25.25 1.20 4.20
N ASN A 291 26.05 1.46 3.16
CA ASN A 291 27.51 1.26 3.18
C ASN A 291 27.92 -0.14 3.68
N ASN A 292 27.31 -1.18 3.12
CA ASN A 292 27.54 -2.58 3.49
C ASN A 292 27.29 -2.88 4.97
N GLY A 293 26.28 -2.24 5.57
CA GLY A 293 25.94 -2.36 6.98
C GLY A 293 26.76 -1.47 7.93
N ALA A 294 27.69 -0.66 7.42
CA ALA A 294 28.41 0.30 8.23
C ALA A 294 27.58 1.56 8.56
N GLY A 295 26.47 1.78 7.85
CA GLY A 295 25.66 3.00 7.96
C GLY A 295 26.37 4.25 7.41
N VAL A 296 25.67 5.37 7.42
CA VAL A 296 26.18 6.69 7.04
C VAL A 296 26.78 7.37 8.26
N LEU A 297 28.02 7.88 8.13
CA LEU A 297 28.67 8.69 9.16
C LEU A 297 28.08 10.10 9.17
N LEU A 298 27.61 10.54 10.33
CA LEU A 298 27.02 11.85 10.54
C LEU A 298 28.07 12.85 11.02
N SER A 299 27.76 14.14 10.93
CA SER A 299 28.62 15.21 11.46
C SER A 299 28.85 15.11 12.98
N THR A 300 27.98 14.39 13.70
CA THR A 300 28.12 14.10 15.13
C THR A 300 29.14 13.01 15.44
N GLY A 301 29.66 12.32 14.43
CA GLY A 301 30.52 11.13 14.58
C GLY A 301 29.74 9.82 14.76
N GLU A 302 28.42 9.87 14.91
CA GLU A 302 27.56 8.69 14.97
C GLU A 302 27.28 8.12 13.57
N ARG A 303 26.82 6.87 13.54
CA ARG A 303 26.38 6.20 12.30
C ARG A 303 24.88 5.94 12.34
N SER A 304 24.23 5.92 11.18
CA SER A 304 22.81 5.59 11.05
C SER A 304 22.49 4.89 9.72
N GLY A 305 21.31 4.32 9.57
CA GLY A 305 20.88 3.57 8.38
C GLY A 305 21.40 2.14 8.35
N TYR A 306 21.45 1.47 9.51
CA TYR A 306 21.99 0.12 9.64
C TYR A 306 21.30 -0.70 10.74
N LEU A 307 21.40 -2.01 10.59
CA LEU A 307 20.98 -3.02 11.55
C LEU A 307 21.95 -3.05 12.75
N THR A 308 21.46 -2.81 13.96
CA THR A 308 22.34 -2.63 15.13
C THR A 308 22.91 -3.93 15.69
N ALA A 309 22.25 -5.06 15.43
CA ALA A 309 22.69 -6.38 15.85
C ALA A 309 22.16 -7.46 14.89
N GLY A 310 22.81 -8.61 14.84
CA GLY A 310 22.25 -9.76 14.11
C GLY A 310 22.53 -9.79 12.59
N CYS A 311 23.52 -9.02 12.09
CA CYS A 311 23.81 -8.94 10.65
C CYS A 311 24.35 -10.25 10.05
N ALA A 312 24.97 -11.11 10.87
CA ALA A 312 25.42 -12.43 10.44
C ALA A 312 24.24 -13.42 10.32
N GLU A 313 23.21 -13.22 11.13
CA GLU A 313 22.01 -14.06 11.24
C GLU A 313 20.84 -13.52 10.40
N LEU A 314 21.06 -12.44 9.64
CA LEU A 314 20.05 -11.81 8.81
C LEU A 314 19.52 -12.81 7.77
N PRO A 315 18.25 -13.24 7.84
CA PRO A 315 17.68 -14.19 6.90
C PRO A 315 17.67 -13.61 5.49
N ASN A 316 17.77 -14.48 4.49
CA ASN A 316 17.67 -14.13 3.07
C ASN A 316 18.69 -13.08 2.58
N LYS A 317 19.78 -12.81 3.31
CA LYS A 317 20.83 -11.87 2.90
C LYS A 317 21.27 -12.11 1.45
N GLY A 318 21.26 -11.05 0.64
CA GLY A 318 21.56 -11.06 -0.79
C GLY A 318 20.36 -11.39 -1.72
N LYS A 319 19.26 -11.99 -1.21
CA LYS A 319 18.06 -12.22 -2.02
C LYS A 319 17.30 -10.92 -2.28
N VAL A 320 16.71 -10.79 -3.46
CA VAL A 320 15.80 -9.68 -3.79
C VAL A 320 14.47 -9.86 -3.09
N GLY A 321 14.00 -8.81 -2.44
CA GLY A 321 12.73 -8.79 -1.71
C GLY A 321 12.72 -7.87 -0.51
N GLN A 322 13.86 -7.27 -0.14
CA GLN A 322 13.90 -6.22 0.87
C GLN A 322 12.99 -5.05 0.45
N LEU A 323 12.31 -4.46 1.44
CA LEU A 323 11.54 -3.24 1.25
C LEU A 323 12.45 -2.11 0.76
N LYS A 324 12.07 -1.48 -0.35
CA LYS A 324 12.83 -0.44 -1.05
C LYS A 324 13.30 0.69 -0.13
N GLU A 325 12.53 1.05 0.90
CA GLU A 325 12.84 2.14 1.83
C GLU A 325 14.02 1.86 2.77
N PHE A 326 14.52 0.62 2.82
CA PHE A 326 15.83 0.33 3.42
C PHE A 326 17.00 0.73 2.53
N ARG A 327 16.76 0.96 1.23
CA ARG A 327 17.75 1.37 0.24
C ARG A 327 17.09 2.24 -0.82
N SER A 328 16.75 3.46 -0.44
CA SER A 328 16.13 4.44 -1.32
C SER A 328 16.81 5.80 -1.24
N ASN A 329 16.31 6.77 -1.98
CA ASN A 329 16.71 8.17 -1.88
C ASN A 329 15.49 9.02 -1.54
N ASP A 330 15.72 10.14 -0.88
CA ASP A 330 14.77 11.23 -0.71
C ASP A 330 15.38 12.58 -1.05
N ALA A 331 14.65 13.67 -0.76
CA ALA A 331 15.06 15.03 -1.12
C ALA A 331 16.46 15.44 -0.62
N ASN A 332 17.00 14.78 0.42
CA ASN A 332 18.33 15.09 0.96
C ASN A 332 19.31 13.90 0.92
N GLY A 333 19.14 12.97 -0.01
CA GLY A 333 20.09 11.89 -0.26
C GLY A 333 19.57 10.50 0.11
N GLU A 334 20.49 9.61 0.52
CA GLU A 334 20.15 8.22 0.83
C GLU A 334 19.16 8.13 2.00
N ARG A 335 18.35 7.07 1.97
CA ARG A 335 17.41 6.72 3.01
C ARG A 335 17.47 5.24 3.31
N SER A 336 17.45 4.93 4.60
CA SER A 336 17.31 3.60 5.14
C SER A 336 16.59 3.64 6.47
N ALA A 337 15.27 3.38 6.45
CA ALA A 337 14.44 3.57 7.63
C ALA A 337 13.30 2.54 7.74
N THR A 338 13.16 1.94 8.92
CA THR A 338 12.12 0.96 9.24
C THR A 338 10.71 1.55 9.16
N PHE A 339 10.50 2.78 9.65
CA PHE A 339 9.17 3.38 9.64
C PHE A 339 8.68 3.66 8.21
N TYR A 340 9.56 4.14 7.32
CA TYR A 340 9.22 4.28 5.90
C TYR A 340 9.03 2.93 5.20
N ALA A 341 9.87 1.93 5.50
CA ALA A 341 9.67 0.58 4.98
C ALA A 341 8.34 -0.02 5.42
N TYR A 342 7.98 0.18 6.67
CA TYR A 342 6.73 -0.30 7.23
C TYR A 342 5.50 0.45 6.70
N ASP A 343 5.63 1.74 6.44
CA ASP A 343 4.60 2.56 5.77
C ASP A 343 4.33 2.11 4.32
N GLY A 344 5.29 1.46 3.65
CA GLY A 344 5.05 0.74 2.38
C GLY A 344 4.45 -0.66 2.59
N PHE A 345 4.99 -1.44 3.54
CA PHE A 345 4.54 -2.80 3.82
C PHE A 345 3.07 -2.89 4.25
N LYS A 346 2.65 -2.01 5.15
CA LYS A 346 1.31 -2.04 5.76
C LYS A 346 0.17 -1.86 4.73
N PRO A 347 0.16 -0.85 3.84
CA PRO A 347 -0.83 -0.76 2.78
C PRO A 347 -0.74 -1.89 1.75
N ASP A 348 0.46 -2.37 1.39
CA ASP A 348 0.60 -3.57 0.52
C ASP A 348 -0.11 -4.79 1.13
N LEU A 349 0.12 -5.04 2.43
CA LEU A 349 -0.50 -6.14 3.17
C LEU A 349 -2.03 -6.10 3.09
N ILE A 350 -2.61 -4.90 3.12
CA ILE A 350 -4.06 -4.70 3.02
C ILE A 350 -4.54 -4.91 1.59
N ASN A 351 -3.82 -4.35 0.60
CA ASN A 351 -4.11 -4.57 -0.81
C ASN A 351 -4.13 -6.07 -1.11
N HIS A 352 -3.13 -6.79 -0.62
CA HIS A 352 -3.02 -8.25 -0.73
C HIS A 352 -4.20 -8.98 -0.08
N ALA A 353 -4.54 -8.64 1.16
CA ALA A 353 -5.67 -9.25 1.86
C ALA A 353 -7.01 -9.05 1.13
N VAL A 354 -7.25 -7.86 0.57
CA VAL A 354 -8.46 -7.58 -0.21
C VAL A 354 -8.47 -8.37 -1.52
N LEU A 355 -7.35 -8.43 -2.24
CA LEU A 355 -7.23 -9.24 -3.46
C LEU A 355 -7.56 -10.72 -3.17
N MET A 356 -7.03 -11.27 -2.08
CA MET A 356 -7.35 -12.65 -1.65
C MET A 356 -8.84 -12.80 -1.29
N ALA A 357 -9.41 -11.89 -0.51
CA ALA A 357 -10.81 -11.97 -0.07
C ALA A 357 -11.82 -11.93 -1.23
N TYR A 358 -11.44 -11.26 -2.32
CA TYR A 358 -12.26 -11.16 -3.54
C TYR A 358 -11.89 -12.20 -4.61
N GLY A 359 -10.94 -13.11 -4.34
CA GLY A 359 -10.48 -14.10 -5.32
C GLY A 359 -9.79 -13.48 -6.54
N ALA A 360 -9.22 -12.28 -6.40
CA ALA A 360 -8.59 -11.51 -7.47
C ALA A 360 -7.08 -11.78 -7.62
N MET A 361 -6.56 -12.79 -6.89
CA MET A 361 -5.21 -13.31 -7.10
C MET A 361 -5.30 -14.64 -7.86
N PRO A 362 -4.88 -14.69 -9.14
CA PRO A 362 -4.87 -15.93 -9.90
C PRO A 362 -3.83 -16.91 -9.35
N ALA A 363 -4.01 -18.21 -9.58
CA ALA A 363 -2.94 -19.17 -9.40
C ALA A 363 -1.87 -19.01 -10.51
N GLY A 364 -0.62 -19.38 -10.25
CA GLY A 364 0.42 -19.41 -11.28
C GLY A 364 1.79 -18.88 -10.86
N ALA A 365 2.71 -18.87 -11.82
CA ALA A 365 4.10 -18.46 -11.62
C ALA A 365 4.23 -16.99 -11.19
N THR A 366 3.43 -16.08 -11.77
CA THR A 366 3.44 -14.66 -11.39
C THR A 366 3.07 -14.46 -9.92
N THR A 367 2.02 -15.15 -9.46
CA THR A 367 1.59 -15.13 -8.05
C THR A 367 2.65 -15.71 -7.13
N THR A 368 3.23 -16.85 -7.51
CA THR A 368 4.31 -17.48 -6.75
C THR A 368 5.51 -16.54 -6.63
N ALA A 369 5.94 -15.90 -7.72
CA ALA A 369 7.06 -14.98 -7.74
C ALA A 369 6.84 -13.74 -6.85
N VAL A 370 5.65 -13.12 -6.92
CA VAL A 370 5.35 -11.93 -6.11
C VAL A 370 5.21 -12.30 -4.63
N VAL A 371 4.55 -13.41 -4.30
CA VAL A 371 4.40 -13.89 -2.92
C VAL A 371 5.74 -14.23 -2.28
N ASN A 372 6.63 -14.94 -3.00
CA ASN A 372 7.98 -15.25 -2.52
C ASN A 372 8.79 -13.98 -2.24
N ARG A 373 8.64 -12.96 -3.08
CA ARG A 373 9.32 -11.66 -2.91
C ARG A 373 8.81 -10.92 -1.67
N ILE A 374 7.49 -10.90 -1.45
CA ILE A 374 6.89 -10.31 -0.24
C ILE A 374 7.36 -11.08 1.00
N ALA A 375 7.44 -12.42 0.93
CA ALA A 375 7.90 -13.25 2.04
C ALA A 375 9.34 -12.91 2.47
N VAL A 376 10.25 -12.74 1.51
CA VAL A 376 11.61 -12.26 1.78
C VAL A 376 11.58 -10.91 2.53
N GLY A 377 10.78 -9.96 2.04
CA GLY A 377 10.67 -8.62 2.61
C GLY A 377 10.05 -8.57 4.00
N ALA A 378 8.97 -9.32 4.23
CA ALA A 378 8.32 -9.43 5.53
C ALA A 378 9.26 -10.05 6.56
N THR A 379 9.94 -11.14 6.21
CA THR A 379 10.94 -11.78 7.09
C THR A 379 12.10 -10.84 7.42
N ASP A 380 12.65 -10.11 6.42
CA ASP A 380 13.71 -9.11 6.63
C ASP A 380 13.24 -7.98 7.56
N LEU A 381 12.06 -7.39 7.28
CA LEU A 381 11.48 -6.32 8.08
C LEU A 381 11.33 -6.73 9.55
N PHE A 382 10.70 -7.88 9.81
CA PHE A 382 10.44 -8.34 11.18
C PHE A 382 11.73 -8.70 11.91
N PHE A 383 12.71 -9.26 11.19
CA PHE A 383 14.02 -9.53 11.77
C PHE A 383 14.72 -8.24 12.19
N LYS A 384 14.83 -7.25 11.29
CA LYS A 384 15.48 -5.95 11.57
C LYS A 384 14.82 -5.21 12.72
N VAL A 385 13.49 -5.19 12.73
CA VAL A 385 12.73 -4.54 13.80
C VAL A 385 12.88 -5.28 15.14
N GLY A 386 13.03 -6.61 15.14
CA GLY A 386 13.29 -7.38 16.35
C GLY A 386 14.72 -7.20 16.90
N LYS A 387 15.71 -7.06 16.01
CA LYS A 387 17.12 -6.87 16.38
C LYS A 387 17.53 -5.42 16.62
N GLY A 388 16.70 -4.46 16.18
CA GLY A 388 16.97 -3.04 16.25
C GLY A 388 17.61 -2.50 14.96
N TYR A 389 17.08 -1.38 14.48
CA TYR A 389 17.58 -0.70 13.29
C TYR A 389 17.71 0.80 13.57
N ARG A 390 18.88 1.37 13.32
CA ARG A 390 19.09 2.81 13.47
C ARG A 390 18.72 3.52 12.18
N ASN A 391 17.70 4.37 12.21
CA ASN A 391 17.06 4.91 11.01
C ASN A 391 17.75 6.14 10.46
N TYR A 392 17.98 6.17 9.15
CA TYR A 392 18.54 7.31 8.43
C TYR A 392 17.60 7.80 7.34
N ALA A 393 17.29 9.09 7.35
CA ALA A 393 16.51 9.74 6.29
C ALA A 393 16.83 11.23 6.27
N LYS A 394 16.60 11.91 5.14
CA LYS A 394 16.73 13.37 5.01
C LYS A 394 18.06 13.95 5.54
N GLY A 395 19.15 13.19 5.46
CA GLY A 395 20.46 13.59 5.98
C GLY A 395 20.64 13.50 7.51
N LYS A 396 19.71 12.86 8.24
CA LYS A 396 19.67 12.86 9.71
C LYS A 396 19.45 11.46 10.29
N ASP A 397 19.92 11.28 11.53
CA ASP A 397 19.52 10.16 12.36
C ASP A 397 18.10 10.35 12.88
N TYR A 398 17.31 9.29 12.80
CA TYR A 398 15.98 9.18 13.40
C TYR A 398 15.95 8.21 14.59
N GLY A 399 17.14 7.77 15.04
CA GLY A 399 17.32 6.97 16.22
C GLY A 399 17.06 5.48 16.00
N LEU A 400 17.19 4.73 17.09
CA LEU A 400 16.96 3.29 17.11
C LEU A 400 15.46 3.00 17.09
N TYR A 401 15.05 2.17 16.13
CA TYR A 401 13.74 1.54 16.13
C TYR A 401 13.90 0.05 16.42
N GLN A 402 13.30 -0.40 17.51
CA GLN A 402 13.26 -1.80 17.90
C GLN A 402 11.89 -2.09 18.52
N LEU A 403 11.28 -3.24 18.21
CA LEU A 403 10.04 -3.65 18.88
C LEU A 403 10.29 -4.59 20.07
N PRO A 404 9.42 -4.51 21.09
CA PRO A 404 8.40 -3.49 21.28
C PRO A 404 9.00 -2.30 22.03
N ALA A 405 9.25 -1.16 21.37
CA ALA A 405 9.54 0.09 22.09
C ALA A 405 8.26 0.51 22.82
N ASN A 406 8.15 0.09 24.09
CA ASN A 406 7.21 0.54 25.13
C ASN A 406 5.85 1.07 24.59
N GLY A 407 5.09 0.27 23.85
CA GLY A 407 3.75 0.68 23.41
C GLY A 407 3.11 -0.14 22.30
N ILE A 408 1.83 -0.43 22.49
CA ILE A 408 0.82 -0.61 21.43
C ILE A 408 0.76 0.73 20.68
N GLY A 409 0.74 0.74 19.34
CA GLY A 409 0.52 2.02 18.65
C GLY A 409 1.08 2.18 17.24
N ASN A 410 2.03 1.35 16.81
CA ASN A 410 2.49 1.36 15.43
C ASN A 410 1.80 0.28 14.57
N GLY A 411 0.98 -0.59 15.19
CA GLY A 411 0.18 -1.57 14.48
C GLY A 411 0.90 -2.86 14.11
N PHE A 412 2.17 -3.03 14.49
CA PHE A 412 2.90 -4.28 14.25
C PHE A 412 2.23 -5.46 14.94
N GLU A 413 1.63 -5.21 16.10
CA GLU A 413 0.81 -6.15 16.86
C GLU A 413 -0.38 -6.71 16.04
N TYR A 414 -0.85 -5.99 15.02
CA TYR A 414 -1.90 -6.46 14.11
C TYR A 414 -1.34 -6.95 12.77
N ASN A 415 -0.42 -6.20 12.17
CA ASN A 415 0.05 -6.45 10.81
C ASN A 415 1.04 -7.63 10.73
N ARG A 416 1.85 -7.87 11.77
CA ARG A 416 2.73 -9.04 11.81
C ARG A 416 1.94 -10.35 11.90
N PRO A 417 0.99 -10.54 12.84
CA PRO A 417 0.13 -11.73 12.82
C PRO A 417 -0.71 -11.85 11.54
N LEU A 418 -1.17 -10.74 10.96
CA LEU A 418 -1.87 -10.76 9.67
C LEU A 418 -0.99 -11.34 8.54
N TRP A 419 0.31 -11.02 8.52
CA TRP A 419 1.22 -11.72 7.60
C TRP A 419 1.46 -13.17 8.03
N GLU A 420 2.06 -13.39 9.20
CA GLU A 420 2.64 -14.68 9.64
C GLU A 420 1.59 -15.76 9.89
N LYS A 421 0.35 -15.39 10.23
CA LYS A 421 -0.70 -16.33 10.66
C LYS A 421 -1.92 -16.37 9.74
N VAL A 422 -2.03 -15.42 8.80
CA VAL A 422 -3.19 -15.33 7.91
C VAL A 422 -2.81 -15.40 6.45
N ILE A 423 -1.94 -14.50 5.99
CA ILE A 423 -1.62 -14.39 4.56
C ILE A 423 -0.55 -15.40 4.14
N ALA A 424 0.58 -15.48 4.84
CA ALA A 424 1.66 -16.40 4.47
C ALA A 424 1.20 -17.88 4.49
N PRO A 425 0.49 -18.38 5.54
CA PRO A 425 0.00 -19.75 5.54
C PRO A 425 -1.05 -20.04 4.46
N ALA A 426 -1.83 -19.04 4.04
CA ALA A 426 -2.79 -19.18 2.96
C ALA A 426 -2.13 -19.41 1.58
N HIS A 427 -0.82 -19.12 1.48
CA HIS A 427 0.04 -19.43 0.35
C HIS A 427 0.94 -20.65 0.59
N GLY A 428 0.80 -21.35 1.72
CA GLY A 428 1.64 -22.50 2.07
C GLY A 428 3.08 -22.14 2.49
N LEU A 429 3.30 -20.92 2.96
CA LEU A 429 4.60 -20.44 3.47
C LEU A 429 4.77 -20.62 4.97
#